data_AF-A0AAP9ECL0-F1
#
_entry.id   AF-A0AAP9ECL0-F1
#
_cell.length_a   1.000
_cell.length_b   1.000
_cell.length_c   1.000
_cell.angle_alpha   90.00
_cell.angle_beta   90.00
_cell.angle_gamma   90.00
#
_symmetry.space_group_name_H-M   'P 1'
#
loop_
_entity.id
_entity.type
_entity.pdbx_description
1 polymer ?
#
loop_
_entity_poly.entity_id
_entity_poly.type
_entity_poly.pdbx_seq_one_letter_code
_entity_poly.pdbx_strand_id
1 'polypeptide(L)' 'MNVVDKQVFIVEYRYSDNDPCETSGSSYSNLEDAVANANTQMFHMPKLKTQVFKMGRATPVEV' A
#
# COMPACT_ATOMS: atom_id res chain seq x y z
N MET A 1 26.83 0.70 -8.64
CA MET A 1 25.83 0.69 -7.56
C MET A 1 24.67 -0.17 -8.05
N ASN A 2 24.31 -1.27 -7.37
CA ASN A 2 23.21 -2.11 -7.86
C ASN A 2 21.90 -1.36 -7.68
N VAL A 3 21.28 -0.98 -8.81
CA VAL A 3 19.95 -0.38 -8.85
C VAL A 3 18.95 -1.41 -8.33
N VAL A 4 18.52 -1.28 -7.08
CA VAL A 4 17.45 -2.10 -6.53
C VAL A 4 16.14 -1.47 -6.98
N ASP A 5 15.49 -2.07 -7.97
CA ASP A 5 14.13 -1.74 -8.36
C ASP A 5 13.20 -1.92 -7.15
N LYS A 6 12.88 -0.82 -6.46
CA LYS A 6 11.91 -0.83 -5.37
C LYS A 6 10.53 -0.59 -5.95
N GLN A 7 9.63 -1.56 -5.82
CA GLN A 7 8.22 -1.37 -6.13
C GLN A 7 7.54 -0.71 -4.95
N VAL A 8 6.79 0.36 -5.21
CA VAL A 8 6.05 1.09 -4.17
C VAL A 8 4.60 0.63 -4.19
N PHE A 9 4.14 0.13 -3.04
CA PHE A 9 2.74 -0.20 -2.80
C PHE A 9 2.15 0.69 -1.71
N ILE A 10 0.92 1.14 -1.91
CA ILE A 10 0.12 1.88 -0.94
C ILE A 10 -1.16 1.10 -0.65
N VAL A 11 -1.57 1.07 0.61
CA VAL A 11 -2.85 0.50 1.02
C VAL A 11 -3.80 1.65 1.34
N GLU A 12 -4.92 1.70 0.62
CA GLU A 12 -6.05 2.58 0.94
C GLU A 12 -7.10 1.84 1.76
N TYR A 13 -7.76 2.60 2.63
CA TYR A 13 -8.82 2.15 3.52
C TYR A 13 -10.03 3.07 3.41
N ARG A 14 -11.22 2.49 3.36
CA ARG A 14 -12.50 3.22 3.41
C ARG A 14 -13.60 2.34 3.99
N TYR A 15 -14.57 2.91 4.68
CA TYR A 15 -15.70 2.14 5.23
C TYR A 15 -16.85 2.02 4.23
N SER A 16 -17.10 3.06 3.46
CA SER A 16 -18.10 3.10 2.39
C SER A 16 -17.49 3.66 1.10
N ASP A 17 -18.17 3.44 -0.03
CA ASP A 17 -17.71 3.97 -1.32
C ASP A 17 -17.77 5.50 -1.39
N ASN A 18 -18.58 6.12 -0.52
CA ASN A 18 -18.73 7.58 -0.40
C ASN A 18 -17.88 8.20 0.72
N ASP A 19 -17.16 7.40 1.50
CA ASP A 19 -16.30 7.91 2.55
C ASP A 19 -14.95 8.38 1.98
N PRO A 20 -14.32 9.39 2.60
CA PRO A 20 -12.96 9.76 2.24
C PRO A 20 -12.02 8.56 2.42
N CYS A 21 -11.19 8.31 1.40
CA CYS A 21 -10.16 7.29 1.48
C CYS A 21 -9.04 7.77 2.40
N GLU A 22 -8.66 6.94 3.36
CA GLU A 22 -7.42 7.09 4.11
C GLU A 22 -6.35 6.17 3.53
N THR A 23 -5.09 6.56 3.61
CA THR A 23 -3.98 5.72 3.14
C THR A 23 -3.07 5.37 4.31
N SER A 24 -2.37 4.24 4.21
CA SER A 24 -1.37 3.84 5.22
C SER A 24 -0.24 4.85 5.41
N GLY A 25 -0.09 5.82 4.50
CA GLY A 25 1.04 6.76 4.43
C GLY A 25 2.41 6.10 4.20
N SER A 26 2.48 4.78 4.37
CA SER A 26 3.67 3.96 4.34
C SER A 26 3.77 3.26 2.99
N SER A 27 4.92 3.40 2.34
CA SER A 27 5.26 2.71 1.10
C SER A 27 5.86 1.35 1.41
N TYR A 28 5.20 0.27 0.95
CA TYR A 28 5.71 -1.09 1.10
C TYR A 28 6.58 -1.45 -0.11
N SER A 29 7.68 -2.17 0.14
CA SER A 29 8.66 -2.52 -0.89
C SER A 29 8.27 -3.75 -1.72
N ASN A 30 7.27 -4.52 -1.27
CA ASN A 30 6.76 -5.71 -1.95
C ASN A 30 5.22 -5.82 -1.78
N LEU A 31 4.60 -6.65 -2.63
CA LEU A 31 3.14 -6.83 -2.64
C LEU A 31 2.64 -7.64 -1.45
N GLU A 32 3.42 -8.63 -0.98
CA GLU A 32 3.03 -9.53 0.10
C GLU A 32 2.82 -8.77 1.41
N ASP A 33 3.73 -7.85 1.75
CA ASP A 33 3.63 -7.00 2.94
C ASP A 33 2.42 -6.05 2.84
N ALA A 34 2.19 -5.48 1.65
CA ALA A 34 1.05 -4.58 1.43
C ALA A 34 -0.30 -5.32 1.58
N VAL A 35 -0.39 -6.55 1.06
CA VAL A 35 -1.58 -7.40 1.18
C VAL A 35 -1.75 -7.90 2.62
N ALA A 36 -0.68 -8.31 3.30
CA ALA A 36 -0.73 -8.75 4.70
C ALA A 36 -1.25 -7.62 5.60
N ASN A 37 -0.78 -6.39 5.37
CA ASN A 37 -1.25 -5.22 6.09
C ASN A 37 -2.74 -4.92 5.81
N ALA A 38 -3.17 -4.96 4.54
CA ALA A 38 -4.58 -4.82 4.18
C ALA A 38 -5.48 -5.86 4.89
N ASN A 39 -5.07 -7.13 4.86
CA ASN A 39 -5.80 -8.23 5.50
C ASN A 39 -5.87 -8.08 7.02
N THR A 40 -4.78 -7.64 7.66
CA THR A 40 -4.73 -7.39 9.11
C THR A 40 -5.74 -6.32 9.50
N GLN A 41 -5.83 -5.24 8.71
CA GLN A 41 -6.78 -4.17 8.96
C GLN A 41 -8.23 -4.62 8.76
N MET A 42 -8.51 -5.41 7.71
CA MET A 42 -9.84 -6.02 7.52
C MET A 42 -10.22 -6.98 8.66
N PHE A 43 -9.26 -7.72 9.22
CA PHE A 43 -9.51 -8.62 10.34
C PHE A 43 -9.94 -7.85 11.61
N HIS A 44 -9.26 -6.74 11.92
CA HIS A 44 -9.62 -5.91 13.05
C HIS A 44 -10.88 -5.05 12.80
N MET A 45 -11.17 -4.73 11.54
CA MET A 45 -12.27 -3.87 11.12
C MET A 45 -13.02 -4.51 9.93
N PRO A 46 -13.94 -5.46 10.16
CA PRO A 46 -14.53 -6.27 9.08
C PRO A 46 -15.42 -5.49 8.09
N LYS A 47 -15.79 -4.24 8.40
CA LYS A 47 -16.50 -3.34 7.48
C LYS A 47 -15.56 -2.47 6.64
N LEU A 48 -14.27 -2.50 6.93
CA LEU A 48 -13.26 -1.73 6.22
C LEU A 48 -13.01 -2.37 4.86
N LYS A 49 -13.22 -1.61 3.80
CA LYS A 49 -12.79 -1.95 2.44
C LYS A 49 -11.35 -1.49 2.27
N THR A 50 -10.50 -2.38 1.78
CA THR A 50 -9.08 -2.07 1.53
C THR A 50 -8.72 -2.29 0.08
N GLN A 51 -7.85 -1.46 -0.46
CA GLN A 51 -7.34 -1.61 -1.82
C GLN A 51 -5.84 -1.36 -1.87
N VAL A 52 -5.11 -2.25 -2.55
CA VAL A 52 -3.66 -2.15 -2.71
C VAL A 52 -3.34 -1.56 -4.08
N PHE A 53 -2.63 -0.45 -4.11
CA PHE A 53 -2.20 0.24 -5.32
C PHE A 53 -0.70 0.09 -5.53
N LYS A 54 -0.30 -0.19 -6.76
CA LYS A 54 1.10 -0.16 -7.19
C LYS A 54 1.38 1.21 -7.79
N MET A 55 2.15 2.04 -7.09
CA MET A 55 2.39 3.43 -7.47
C MET A 55 3.55 3.61 -8.44
N GLY A 56 4.46 2.63 -8.54
CA GLY A 56 5.55 2.68 -9.53
C GLY A 56 6.82 1.98 -9.05
N ARG A 57 7.90 2.17 -9.82
CA ARG A 57 9.25 1.76 -9.46
C ARG A 57 10.01 3.01 -9.02
N ALA A 58 10.55 3.00 -7.80
CA ALA A 58 11.46 4.03 -7.36
C ALA A 58 12.86 3.68 -7.87
N THR A 59 13.34 4.40 -8.89
CA THR A 59 14.71 4.30 -9.36
C THR A 59 15.56 5.27 -8.54
N PRO A 60 16.64 4.81 -7.88
CA PRO A 60 17.57 5.72 -7.22
C PRO A 60 18.13 6.72 -8.24
N VAL A 61 18.05 8.02 -7.91
CA VAL A 61 18.69 9.07 -8.71
C VAL A 61 20.20 8.93 -8.50
N GLU A 62 20.95 8.66 -9.57
CA GLU A 62 22.41 8.73 -9.53
C GLU A 62 22.79 10.20 -9.26
N VAL A 63 23.45 10.45 -8.12
CA VAL A 63 24.01 11.76 -7.73
C VAL A 63 25.51 11.74 -7.99
#